data_AF-A0A3N4YPR2-F1
#
_entry.id   AF-A0A3N4YPR2-F1
#
_cell.length_a   1.000
_cell.length_b   1.000
_cell.length_c   1.000
_cell.angle_alpha   90.00
_cell.angle_beta   90.00
_cell.angle_gamma   90.00
#
_symmetry.space_group_name_H-M   'P 1'
#
loop_
_entity.id
_entity.type
_entity.pdbx_description
1 polymer ?
#
loop_
_entity_poly.entity_id
_entity_poly.type
_entity_poly.pdbx_seq_one_letter_code
_entity_poly.pdbx_strand_id
1 'polypeptide(L)'
;MDQERGDQPVVEPIPHDTPGSECEHALQHLYEYLDSEMKPEDEQRMRAHVAHCSPCLAELSVEDLVKQLVKRSCAERAPETLRLKIHEQIRIEAL
;
A
#
# COMPACT_ATOMS: atom_id res chain seq x y z
N MET A 1 32.69 -18.61 -4.67
CA MET A 1 31.94 -17.33 -4.54
C MET A 1 30.50 -17.73 -4.78
N ASP A 2 29.92 -18.37 -3.79
CA ASP A 2 28.65 -19.08 -3.95
C ASP A 2 27.62 -18.29 -3.16
N GLN A 3 26.87 -17.51 -3.93
CA GLN A 3 25.85 -16.58 -3.48
C GLN A 3 24.74 -17.37 -2.77
N GLU A 4 24.66 -17.21 -1.45
CA GLU A 4 23.56 -17.75 -0.64
C GLU A 4 22.26 -17.08 -1.10
N ARG A 5 21.47 -17.84 -1.88
CA ARG A 5 20.16 -17.44 -2.36
C ARG A 5 19.20 -17.47 -1.17
N GLY A 6 18.89 -16.28 -0.68
CA GLY A 6 18.13 -16.03 0.54
C GLY A 6 16.84 -16.82 0.65
N ASP A 7 16.65 -17.36 1.85
CA ASP A 7 15.40 -17.89 2.40
C ASP A 7 14.36 -16.76 2.45
N GLN A 8 13.60 -16.57 1.37
CA GLN A 8 12.52 -15.60 1.37
C GLN A 8 11.31 -16.24 2.06
N PRO A 9 10.76 -15.62 3.12
CA PRO A 9 9.63 -16.18 3.84
C PRO A 9 8.47 -16.42 2.88
N VAL A 10 7.89 -17.62 2.95
CA VAL A 10 6.74 -18.02 2.15
C VAL A 10 5.53 -17.24 2.67
N VAL A 11 5.20 -16.11 2.03
CA VAL A 11 4.04 -15.29 2.41
C VAL A 11 2.81 -15.86 1.71
N GLU A 12 1.82 -16.29 2.50
CA GLU A 12 0.55 -16.81 1.97
C GLU A 12 -0.36 -15.66 1.49
N PRO A 13 -0.74 -15.61 0.20
CA PRO A 13 -1.64 -14.59 -0.31
C PRO A 13 -2.98 -14.55 0.43
N ILE A 14 -3.71 -13.44 0.28
CA ILE A 14 -5.08 -13.31 0.80
C ILE A 14 -5.95 -14.47 0.26
N PRO A 15 -6.71 -15.19 1.12
CA PRO A 15 -7.44 -16.39 0.73
C PRO A 15 -8.66 -16.01 -0.11
N HIS A 16 -9.05 -16.91 -1.01
CA HIS A 16 -10.30 -16.81 -1.76
C HIS A 16 -11.36 -17.67 -1.06
N ASP A 17 -12.59 -17.19 -0.89
CA ASP A 17 -13.68 -18.00 -0.32
C ASP A 17 -14.17 -19.10 -1.28
N THR A 18 -13.78 -19.07 -2.56
CA THR A 18 -14.08 -20.14 -3.52
C THR A 18 -12.96 -20.37 -4.54
N PRO A 19 -12.77 -21.61 -5.03
CA PRO A 19 -11.83 -21.91 -6.11
C PRO A 19 -12.45 -21.51 -7.45
N GLY A 20 -12.16 -20.31 -7.95
CA GLY A 20 -12.52 -19.91 -9.33
C GLY A 20 -12.73 -18.42 -9.56
N SER A 21 -13.37 -17.70 -8.67
CA SER A 21 -13.41 -16.24 -8.63
C SER A 21 -14.06 -15.81 -7.33
N GLU A 22 -13.44 -14.86 -6.63
CA GLU A 22 -14.05 -13.68 -6.01
C GLU A 22 -12.91 -13.03 -5.21
N CYS A 23 -12.28 -12.02 -5.81
CA CYS A 23 -11.22 -11.17 -5.24
C CYS A 23 -11.75 -10.27 -4.09
N GLU A 24 -12.94 -10.57 -3.53
CA GLU A 24 -13.76 -9.67 -2.72
C GLU A 24 -12.98 -9.05 -1.56
N HIS A 25 -12.26 -9.87 -0.78
CA HIS A 25 -11.44 -9.36 0.32
C HIS A 25 -10.32 -8.42 -0.16
N ALA A 26 -9.67 -8.74 -1.29
CA ALA A 26 -8.63 -7.87 -1.84
C ALA A 26 -9.21 -6.55 -2.37
N LEU A 27 -10.41 -6.57 -2.97
CA LEU A 27 -11.08 -5.37 -3.45
C LEU A 27 -11.62 -4.51 -2.31
N GLN A 28 -12.20 -5.13 -1.28
CA GLN A 28 -12.70 -4.42 -0.09
C GLN A 28 -11.58 -3.67 0.64
N HIS A 29 -10.39 -4.27 0.72
CA HIS A 29 -9.23 -3.67 1.40
C HIS A 29 -8.24 -2.98 0.44
N LEU A 30 -8.64 -2.71 -0.81
CA LEU A 30 -7.77 -2.13 -1.82
C LEU A 30 -7.31 -0.71 -1.45
N TYR A 31 -8.22 0.09 -0.88
CA TYR A 31 -7.89 1.46 -0.45
C TYR A 31 -6.93 1.47 0.74
N GLU A 32 -7.13 0.60 1.72
CA GLU A 32 -6.23 0.45 2.87
C GLU A 32 -4.81 0.09 2.41
N TYR A 33 -4.68 -0.77 1.39
CA TYR A 33 -3.40 -1.07 0.78
C TYR A 33 -2.77 0.17 0.10
N LEU A 34 -3.56 0.88 -0.73
CA LEU A 34 -3.08 2.07 -1.44
C LEU A 34 -2.73 3.24 -0.50
N ASP A 35 -3.39 3.37 0.64
CA ASP A 35 -3.14 4.40 1.65
C ASP A 35 -2.09 3.99 2.69
N SER A 36 -1.51 2.78 2.57
CA SER A 36 -0.53 2.23 3.52
C SER A 36 -1.08 2.10 4.95
N GLU A 37 -2.37 1.77 5.07
CA GLU A 37 -3.09 1.61 6.35
C GLU A 37 -3.18 0.14 6.80
N MET A 38 -2.58 -0.78 6.04
CA MET A 38 -2.50 -2.19 6.40
C MET A 38 -1.40 -2.47 7.42
N LYS A 39 -1.58 -3.53 8.21
CA LYS A 39 -0.49 -4.10 8.99
C LYS A 39 0.59 -4.66 8.05
N PRO A 40 1.88 -4.68 8.45
CA PRO A 40 2.97 -5.15 7.60
C PRO A 40 2.77 -6.58 7.06
N GLU A 41 2.14 -7.44 7.85
CA GLU A 41 1.82 -8.83 7.46
C GLU A 41 0.76 -8.85 6.36
N ASP A 42 -0.34 -8.12 6.52
CA ASP A 42 -1.43 -8.05 5.55
C ASP A 42 -1.01 -7.36 4.25
N GLU A 43 -0.17 -6.32 4.34
CA GLU A 43 0.41 -5.64 3.19
C GLU A 43 1.22 -6.62 2.31
N GLN A 44 2.04 -7.48 2.92
CA GLN A 44 2.82 -8.46 2.19
C GLN A 44 1.93 -9.49 1.48
N ARG A 45 0.85 -9.92 2.13
CA ARG A 45 -0.11 -10.87 1.57
C ARG A 45 -0.92 -10.25 0.42
N MET A 46 -1.34 -9.00 0.56
CA MET A 46 -1.99 -8.24 -0.51
C MET A 46 -1.06 -8.07 -1.71
N ARG A 47 0.20 -7.69 -1.46
CA ARG A 47 1.24 -7.56 -2.50
C ARG A 47 1.45 -8.87 -3.26
N ALA A 48 1.56 -9.99 -2.54
CA ALA A 48 1.70 -11.32 -3.13
C ALA A 48 0.47 -11.70 -3.97
N HIS A 49 -0.74 -11.34 -3.52
CA HIS A 49 -1.98 -11.56 -4.25
C HIS A 49 -2.03 -10.77 -5.56
N VAL A 50 -1.85 -9.44 -5.50
CA VAL A 50 -1.92 -8.56 -6.67
C VAL A 50 -0.86 -8.91 -7.71
N ALA A 51 0.32 -9.39 -7.29
CA ALA A 51 1.38 -9.83 -8.19
C ALA A 51 0.99 -11.02 -9.08
N HIS A 52 0.02 -11.84 -8.67
CA HIS A 52 -0.40 -13.05 -9.38
C HIS A 52 -1.86 -13.02 -9.85
N CYS A 53 -2.61 -11.95 -9.55
CA CYS A 53 -4.03 -11.83 -9.84
C CYS A 53 -4.31 -10.66 -10.79
N SER A 54 -4.37 -10.96 -12.10
CA SER A 54 -4.64 -9.98 -13.15
C SER A 54 -5.88 -9.08 -12.92
N PRO A 55 -7.06 -9.57 -12.47
CA PRO A 55 -8.20 -8.69 -12.23
C PRO A 55 -7.95 -7.72 -11.07
N CYS A 56 -7.42 -8.21 -9.95
CA CYS A 56 -7.07 -7.36 -8.80
C CYS A 56 -5.98 -6.32 -9.16
N LEU A 57 -5.00 -6.66 -10.02
CA LEU A 57 -4.01 -5.70 -10.53
C LEU A 57 -4.64 -4.61 -11.42
N ALA A 58 -5.63 -4.98 -12.24
CA ALA A 58 -6.34 -4.01 -13.09
C ALA A 58 -7.08 -2.98 -12.25
N GLU A 59 -7.83 -3.41 -11.23
CA GLU A 59 -8.54 -2.51 -10.30
C GLU A 59 -7.56 -1.60 -9.53
N LEU A 60 -6.47 -2.17 -8.99
CA LEU A 60 -5.43 -1.40 -8.32
C LEU A 60 -4.84 -0.30 -9.21
N SER A 61 -4.62 -0.60 -10.49
CA SER A 61 -4.03 0.35 -11.44
C SER A 61 -4.97 1.52 -11.75
N VAL A 62 -6.28 1.26 -11.81
CA VAL A 62 -7.30 2.30 -12.01
C VAL A 62 -7.34 3.24 -10.80
N GLU A 63 -7.43 2.68 -9.60
CA GLU A 63 -7.49 3.46 -8.36
C GLU A 63 -6.21 4.28 -8.12
N ASP A 64 -5.03 3.71 -8.40
CA ASP A 64 -3.78 4.45 -8.32
C ASP A 64 -3.74 5.63 -9.29
N LEU A 65 -4.22 5.46 -10.53
CA LEU A 65 -4.34 6.55 -11.49
C LEU A 65 -5.26 7.67 -11.00
N VAL A 66 -6.39 7.31 -10.37
CA VAL A 66 -7.32 8.29 -9.76
C VAL A 66 -6.62 9.04 -8.62
N LYS A 67 -5.93 8.35 -7.71
CA LYS A 67 -5.17 8.98 -6.62
C LYS A 67 -4.09 9.92 -7.15
N GLN A 68 -3.35 9.51 -8.19
CA GLN A 68 -2.36 10.37 -8.87
C GLN A 68 -3.02 11.62 -9.47
N LEU A 69 -4.17 11.48 -10.12
CA LEU A 69 -4.91 12.61 -10.71
C LEU A 69 -5.36 13.61 -9.65
N VAL A 70 -5.93 13.13 -8.54
CA VAL A 70 -6.36 13.95 -7.41
C VAL A 70 -5.16 14.67 -6.79
N LYS A 71 -4.06 13.94 -6.51
CA LYS A 71 -2.84 14.51 -5.96
C LYS A 71 -2.26 15.61 -6.83
N ARG A 72 -2.28 15.45 -8.16
CA ARG A 72 -1.83 16.50 -9.10
C ARG A 72 -2.75 17.74 -9.07
N SER A 73 -4.06 17.52 -8.97
CA SER A 73 -5.05 18.59 -9.13
C SER A 73 -5.28 19.38 -7.84
N CYS A 74 -5.01 18.77 -6.68
CA CYS A 74 -5.27 19.35 -5.35
C CYS A 74 -3.98 19.50 -4.50
N ALA A 75 -2.80 19.57 -5.13
CA ALA A 75 -1.54 19.83 -4.42
C ALA A 75 -1.40 21.31 -4.06
N GLU A 76 -1.95 21.71 -2.91
CA GLU A 76 -1.69 23.01 -2.32
C GLU A 76 -0.43 22.98 -1.45
N ARG A 77 0.37 24.06 -1.51
CA ARG A 77 1.56 24.18 -0.67
C ARG A 77 1.13 24.55 0.75
N ALA A 78 1.46 23.69 1.71
CA ALA A 78 1.23 23.99 3.13
C ALA A 78 1.90 25.32 3.53
N PRO A 79 1.23 26.18 4.33
CA PRO A 79 1.81 27.44 4.80
C PRO A 79 3.11 27.22 5.58
N GLU A 80 4.07 28.13 5.41
CA GLU A 80 5.38 28.04 6.08
C GLU A 80 5.25 27.99 7.61
N THR A 81 4.27 28.71 8.16
CA THR A 81 3.98 28.74 9.60
C THR A 81 3.61 27.36 10.15
N LEU A 82 2.86 26.55 9.40
CA LEU A 82 2.52 25.18 9.79
C LEU A 82 3.76 24.29 9.74
N ARG A 83 4.57 24.44 8.69
CA ARG A 83 5.79 23.66 8.50
C ARG A 83 6.80 23.90 9.64
N LEU A 84 6.98 25.16 10.05
CA LEU A 84 7.84 25.53 11.18
C LEU A 84 7.36 24.89 12.50
N LYS A 85 6.05 24.96 12.79
CA LYS A 85 5.46 24.34 13.98
C LYS A 85 5.67 22.83 14.01
N ILE A 86 5.45 22.13 12.90
CA ILE A 86 5.66 20.67 12.81
C ILE A 86 7.13 20.32 13.08
N HIS A 87 8.07 21.03 12.46
CA HIS A 87 9.50 20.81 12.67
C HIS A 87 9.93 21.03 14.13
N GLU A 88 9.35 22.02 14.81
CA GLU A 88 9.61 22.28 16.22
C GLU A 88 9.11 21.13 17.10
N GLN A 89 7.87 20.66 16.89
CA GLN A 89 7.28 19.56 17.67
C GLN A 89 8.06 18.24 17.49
N ILE A 90 8.41 17.87 16.25
CA ILE A 90 9.18 16.64 15.97
C ILE A 90 10.57 16.70 16.64
N ARG A 91 11.19 17.88 16.72
CA ARG A 91 12.49 18.03 17.39
C ARG A 91 12.39 17.85 18.91
N ILE A 92 11.27 18.24 19.51
CA ILE A 92 11.06 18.16 20.96
C ILE A 92 10.78 16.71 21.40
N GLU A 93 10.04 15.93 20.61
CA GLU A 93 9.73 14.51 20.92
C GLU A 93 10.91 13.55 20.75
N ALA A 94 11.97 13.98 20.06
CA ALA A 94 13.19 13.20 19.84
C ALA A 94 14.27 13.41 20.93
N LEU A 95 13.93 14.09 22.03
CA LEU A 95 14.78 14.34 23.22
C LEU A 95 14.25 13.58 24.43
#